data_AF-A0A0F9FV11-F1
#
_entry.id   AF-A0A0F9FV11-F1
#
_cell.length_a   1.000
_cell.length_b   1.000
_cell.length_c   1.000
_cell.angle_alpha   90.00
_cell.angle_beta   90.00
_cell.angle_gamma   90.00
#
_symmetry.space_group_name_H-M   'P 1'
#
loop_
_entity.id
_entity.type
_entity.pdbx_description
1 polymer ?
#
loop_
_entity_poly.entity_id
_entity_poly.type
_entity_poly.pdbx_seq_one_letter_code
_entity_poly.pdbx_strand_id
1 'polypeptide(L)'
;MATPLLDQLRSQYPWLQVIGLDQFVVDAIRNGALVDEVLGKVRQTTQYKARFPGLVKADGTRRFSNEAEYLREEQAYRQVLIDFGAFDPDQDSAYDYLSFMDQGITSEQLKTRFQVYRSLERGSTELRDAFYVYAGMQVSVDDLYQAVVSPEFRQQMVSTYDETVAKQDLDYETYITRATERGLERVVETLRNMQTLGLVTGSAVSQMMSIDPNFAREMMGALFQSTGAATGTMSVDELLSSFDYALIGSAAQQSGFVLPTKERLEEFRSAGVDRARALRGYSQAALLE
;
A
#
# COMPACT_ATOMS: atom_id res chain seq x y z
N MET A 1 -6.35 39.84 39.70
CA MET A 1 -7.38 38.77 39.57
C MET A 1 -7.40 38.09 38.19
N ALA A 2 -6.66 38.56 37.17
CA ALA A 2 -6.70 37.95 35.82
C ALA A 2 -5.91 36.62 35.68
N THR A 3 -4.81 36.45 36.43
CA THR A 3 -3.93 35.27 36.33
C THR A 3 -4.62 33.95 36.70
N PRO A 4 -5.36 33.84 37.83
CA PRO A 4 -6.05 32.59 38.18
C PRO A 4 -7.13 32.17 37.17
N LEU A 5 -7.81 33.14 36.54
CA LEU A 5 -8.84 32.87 35.54
C LEU A 5 -8.22 32.41 34.21
N LEU A 6 -7.08 33.00 33.82
CA LEU A 6 -6.32 32.56 32.66
C LEU A 6 -5.83 31.11 32.85
N ASP A 7 -5.32 30.76 34.03
CA ASP A 7 -4.84 29.40 34.31
C ASP A 7 -6.00 28.39 34.30
N GLN A 8 -7.18 28.76 34.82
CA GLN A 8 -8.39 27.95 34.69
C GLN A 8 -8.79 27.74 33.23
N LEU A 9 -8.76 28.80 32.41
CA LEU A 9 -9.06 28.72 30.97
C LEU A 9 -8.06 27.83 30.24
N ARG A 10 -6.77 27.93 30.54
CA ARG A 10 -5.74 27.06 29.94
C ARG A 10 -5.91 25.60 30.35
N SER A 11 -6.34 25.34 31.58
CA SER A 11 -6.65 23.98 32.02
C SER A 11 -7.84 23.38 31.27
N GLN A 12 -8.83 24.18 30.89
CA GLN A 12 -10.01 23.73 30.14
C GLN A 12 -9.78 23.73 28.62
N TYR A 13 -8.95 24.64 28.13
CA TYR A 13 -8.65 24.86 26.72
C TYR A 13 -7.12 24.95 26.50
N PRO A 14 -6.39 23.82 26.56
CA PRO A 14 -4.92 23.82 26.46
C PRO A 14 -4.39 24.45 25.15
N TRP A 15 -5.18 24.40 24.07
CA TRP A 15 -4.85 25.02 22.79
C TRP A 15 -4.70 26.55 22.85
N LEU A 16 -5.21 27.23 23.89
CA LEU A 16 -5.02 28.67 24.08
C LEU A 16 -3.54 29.04 24.19
N GLN A 17 -2.73 28.18 24.82
CA GLN A 17 -1.28 28.39 24.95
C GLN A 17 -0.59 28.32 23.59
N VAL A 18 -1.05 27.42 22.72
CA VAL A 18 -0.44 27.15 21.41
C VAL A 18 -0.68 28.30 20.43
N ILE A 19 -1.84 28.96 20.50
CA ILE A 19 -2.18 30.06 19.58
C ILE A 19 -1.61 31.42 19.99
N GLY A 20 -0.97 31.52 21.16
CA GLY A 20 -0.23 32.72 21.58
C GLY A 20 -1.11 33.95 21.88
N LEU A 21 -2.37 33.75 22.31
CA LEU A 21 -3.33 34.84 22.59
C LEU A 21 -3.43 35.22 24.07
N ASP A 22 -2.45 34.84 24.90
CA ASP A 22 -2.52 35.03 26.35
C ASP A 22 -2.73 36.49 26.76
N GLN A 23 -2.00 37.43 26.16
CA GLN A 23 -2.14 38.85 26.47
C GLN A 23 -3.53 39.40 26.10
N PHE A 24 -4.07 38.95 24.96
CA PHE A 24 -5.42 39.30 24.53
C PHE A 24 -6.48 38.82 25.53
N VAL A 25 -6.35 37.57 26.01
CA VAL A 25 -7.24 36.99 27.02
C VAL A 25 -7.13 37.74 28.35
N VAL A 26 -5.91 38.07 28.80
CA VAL A 26 -5.68 38.84 30.03
C VAL A 26 -6.32 40.22 29.95
N ASP A 27 -6.16 40.93 28.83
CA ASP A 27 -6.71 42.27 28.65
C ASP A 27 -8.24 42.25 28.59
N ALA A 28 -8.83 41.24 27.94
CA ALA A 28 -10.29 41.06 27.92
C ALA A 28 -10.87 40.79 29.33
N ILE A 29 -10.21 39.94 30.12
CA ILE A 29 -10.59 39.66 31.51
C ILE A 29 -10.46 40.91 32.39
N ARG A 30 -9.36 41.68 32.24
CA ARG A 30 -9.15 42.93 32.98
C ARG A 30 -10.21 43.98 32.68
N ASN A 31 -10.73 43.99 31.46
CA ASN A 31 -11.81 44.87 31.03
C ASN A 31 -13.22 44.36 31.42
N GLY A 32 -13.31 43.32 32.25
CA GLY A 32 -14.57 42.84 32.81
C GLY A 32 -15.37 41.90 31.91
N ALA A 33 -14.79 41.39 30.82
CA ALA A 33 -15.47 40.42 29.95
C ALA A 33 -15.68 39.09 30.67
N LEU A 34 -16.85 38.48 30.45
CA LEU A 34 -17.15 37.13 30.95
C LEU A 34 -16.39 36.08 30.13
N VAL A 35 -16.17 34.90 30.71
CA VAL A 35 -15.43 33.79 30.08
C VAL A 35 -15.96 33.47 28.68
N ASP A 36 -17.28 33.33 28.52
CA ASP A 36 -17.88 33.02 27.22
C ASP A 36 -17.68 34.14 26.18
N GLU A 37 -17.66 35.39 26.63
CA GLU A 37 -17.39 36.55 25.77
C GLU A 37 -15.93 36.56 25.32
N VAL A 38 -15.00 36.25 26.22
CA VAL A 38 -13.56 36.14 25.91
C VAL A 38 -13.33 35.02 24.89
N LEU A 39 -13.92 33.83 25.10
CA LEU A 39 -13.82 32.72 24.16
C LEU A 39 -14.47 33.04 22.81
N GLY A 40 -15.62 33.72 22.82
CA GLY A 40 -16.27 34.20 21.60
C GLY A 40 -15.36 35.13 20.79
N LYS A 41 -14.67 36.06 21.46
CA LYS A 41 -13.69 36.96 20.81
C LYS A 41 -12.45 36.21 20.31
N VAL A 42 -11.91 35.27 21.09
CA VAL A 42 -10.79 34.42 20.67
C VAL A 42 -11.13 33.64 19.39
N ARG A 43 -12.33 33.05 19.31
CA ARG A 43 -12.78 32.28 18.14
C ARG A 43 -12.89 33.11 16.86
N GLN A 44 -13.00 34.44 16.97
CA GLN A 44 -13.05 35.35 15.83
C GLN A 44 -11.67 35.73 15.30
N THR A 45 -10.61 35.49 16.07
CA THR A 45 -9.23 35.86 15.70
C THR A 45 -8.69 35.02 14.54
N THR A 46 -7.73 35.59 13.81
CA THR A 46 -7.02 34.89 12.72
C THR A 46 -6.22 33.69 13.26
N GLN A 47 -5.61 33.83 14.43
CA GLN A 47 -4.82 32.78 15.08
C GLN A 47 -5.67 31.55 15.40
N TYR A 48 -6.89 31.75 15.93
CA TYR A 48 -7.81 30.64 16.17
C TYR A 48 -8.22 29.95 14.87
N LYS A 49 -8.62 30.73 13.85
CA LYS A 49 -9.02 30.17 12.55
C LYS A 49 -7.88 29.40 11.88
N ALA A 50 -6.64 29.87 12.03
CA ALA A 50 -5.46 29.20 11.51
C ALA A 50 -5.14 27.89 12.25
N ARG A 51 -5.44 27.79 13.56
CA ARG A 51 -5.27 26.54 14.33
C ARG A 51 -6.37 25.53 14.06
N PHE A 52 -7.58 25.98 13.73
CA PHE A 52 -8.76 25.15 13.58
C PHE A 52 -9.41 25.28 12.19
N PRO A 53 -8.66 25.13 11.08
CA PRO A 53 -9.16 25.39 9.73
C PRO A 53 -10.30 24.44 9.32
N GLY A 54 -10.36 23.23 9.90
CA GLY A 54 -11.38 22.21 9.59
C GLY A 54 -12.52 22.07 10.61
N LEU A 55 -12.59 22.94 11.63
CA LEU A 55 -13.60 22.85 12.68
C LEU A 55 -15.02 23.17 12.16
N VAL A 56 -15.09 24.08 11.19
CA VAL A 56 -16.31 24.55 10.54
C VAL A 56 -16.16 24.31 9.04
N LYS A 57 -17.21 23.80 8.40
CA LYS A 57 -17.25 23.58 6.95
C LYS A 57 -17.37 24.92 6.22
N ALA A 58 -17.15 24.88 4.90
CA ALA A 58 -17.31 26.05 4.03
C ALA A 58 -18.74 26.65 4.08
N ASP A 59 -19.76 25.85 4.38
CA ASP A 59 -21.15 26.29 4.54
C ASP A 59 -21.47 26.92 5.92
N GLY A 60 -20.47 27.04 6.80
CA GLY A 60 -20.62 27.60 8.15
C GLY A 60 -21.15 26.61 9.19
N THR A 61 -21.46 25.36 8.82
CA THR A 61 -21.86 24.32 9.77
C THR A 61 -20.64 23.76 10.51
N ARG A 62 -20.80 23.45 11.80
CA ARG A 62 -19.70 22.83 12.57
C ARG A 62 -19.53 21.38 12.15
N ARG A 63 -18.29 21.00 11.79
CA ARG A 63 -17.91 19.61 11.52
C ARG A 63 -17.77 18.81 12.82
N PHE A 64 -17.27 19.46 13.87
CA PHE A 64 -17.05 18.87 15.18
C PHE A 64 -17.80 19.64 16.27
N SER A 65 -18.18 18.96 17.34
CA SER A 65 -18.94 19.54 18.45
C SER A 65 -18.13 20.56 19.23
N ASN A 66 -16.81 20.36 19.31
CA ASN A 66 -15.87 21.22 20.02
C ASN A 66 -14.42 21.05 19.52
N GLU A 67 -13.55 21.93 19.99
CA GLU A 67 -12.12 21.95 19.68
C GLU A 67 -11.41 20.68 20.15
N ALA A 68 -11.82 20.07 21.27
CA ALA A 68 -11.20 18.85 21.77
C ALA A 68 -11.48 17.64 20.86
N GLU A 69 -12.66 17.57 20.26
CA GLU A 69 -13.01 16.56 19.26
C GLU A 69 -12.19 16.72 17.99
N TYR A 70 -12.04 17.95 17.50
CA TYR A 70 -11.18 18.27 16.35
C TYR A 70 -9.72 17.85 16.60
N LEU A 71 -9.15 18.21 17.75
CA LEU A 71 -7.77 17.88 18.09
C LEU A 71 -7.54 16.36 18.21
N ARG A 72 -8.52 15.62 18.75
CA ARG A 72 -8.46 14.16 18.79
C ARG A 72 -8.46 13.56 17.39
N GLU A 73 -9.31 14.06 16.50
CA GLU A 73 -9.36 13.58 15.11
C GLU A 73 -8.08 13.92 14.33
N GLU A 74 -7.52 15.13 14.51
CA GLU A 74 -6.22 15.52 13.96
C GLU A 74 -5.10 14.58 14.43
N GLN A 75 -5.06 14.29 15.73
CA GLN A 75 -4.10 13.34 16.29
C GLN A 75 -4.32 11.91 15.76
N ALA A 76 -5.57 11.50 15.51
CA ALA A 76 -5.89 10.21 14.93
C ALA A 76 -5.39 10.10 13.48
N TYR A 77 -5.60 11.12 12.64
CA TYR A 77 -4.99 11.13 11.30
C TYR A 77 -3.47 11.05 11.36
N ARG A 78 -2.85 11.86 12.22
CA ARG A 78 -1.41 11.85 12.41
C ARG A 78 -0.90 10.46 12.78
N GLN A 79 -1.56 9.80 13.73
CA GLN A 79 -1.17 8.44 14.15
C GLN A 79 -1.29 7.45 12.99
N VAL A 80 -2.35 7.53 12.17
CA VAL A 80 -2.47 6.71 10.97
C VAL A 80 -1.31 6.97 10.01
N LEU A 81 -0.96 8.23 9.73
CA LEU A 81 0.18 8.53 8.86
C LEU A 81 1.50 7.98 9.42
N ILE A 82 1.70 8.05 10.74
CA ILE A 82 2.88 7.48 11.41
C ILE A 82 2.91 5.95 11.25
N ASP A 83 1.82 5.26 11.56
CA ASP A 83 1.73 3.79 11.51
C ASP A 83 1.99 3.24 10.09
N PHE A 84 1.68 4.04 9.08
CA PHE A 84 1.87 3.69 7.69
C PHE A 84 3.14 4.27 7.05
N GLY A 85 3.94 5.03 7.81
CA GLY A 85 5.21 5.61 7.34
C GLY A 85 5.03 6.76 6.34
N ALA A 86 3.84 7.37 6.30
CA ALA A 86 3.47 8.49 5.44
C ALA A 86 3.54 9.85 6.18
N PHE A 87 3.98 9.85 7.43
CA PHE A 87 4.11 11.07 8.24
C PHE A 87 5.47 11.74 8.01
N ASP A 88 5.43 13.01 7.62
CA ASP A 88 6.59 13.90 7.55
C ASP A 88 6.52 14.91 8.71
N PRO A 89 7.39 14.81 9.74
CA PRO A 89 7.38 15.73 10.87
C PRO A 89 7.74 17.17 10.49
N ASP A 90 8.50 17.38 9.40
CA ASP A 90 8.94 18.71 8.98
C ASP A 90 7.85 19.48 8.23
N GLN A 91 6.80 18.77 7.77
CA GLN A 91 5.67 19.33 7.02
C GLN A 91 4.33 19.24 7.76
N ASP A 92 4.28 18.69 8.97
CA ASP A 92 3.05 18.48 9.74
C ASP A 92 2.28 19.77 10.00
N SER A 93 1.13 19.91 9.33
CA SER A 93 0.25 21.07 9.44
C SER A 93 -1.21 20.66 9.63
N ALA A 94 -1.96 21.45 10.41
CA ALA A 94 -3.41 21.28 10.57
C ALA A 94 -4.17 21.36 9.22
N TYR A 95 -3.56 21.98 8.21
CA TYR A 95 -4.11 22.07 6.86
C TYR A 95 -3.99 20.77 6.06
N ASP A 96 -3.03 19.90 6.35
CA ASP A 96 -2.84 18.65 5.59
C ASP A 96 -4.03 17.71 5.80
N TYR A 97 -4.51 17.67 7.03
CA TYR A 97 -5.68 16.89 7.44
C TYR A 97 -7.00 17.46 6.91
N LEU A 98 -7.03 18.75 6.55
CA LEU A 98 -8.24 19.39 6.03
C LEU A 98 -8.73 18.71 4.76
N SER A 99 -7.79 18.29 3.89
CA SER A 99 -8.11 17.60 2.65
C SER A 99 -8.91 16.30 2.88
N PHE A 100 -8.54 15.51 3.88
CA PHE A 100 -9.27 14.29 4.27
C PHE A 100 -10.64 14.65 4.84
N MET A 101 -10.70 15.63 5.73
CA MET A 101 -11.95 16.05 6.37
C MET A 101 -12.95 16.64 5.35
N ASP A 102 -12.48 17.38 4.34
CA ASP A 102 -13.30 17.96 3.27
C ASP A 102 -13.84 16.91 2.31
N GLN A 103 -13.07 15.84 2.09
CA GLN A 103 -13.53 14.64 1.39
C GLN A 103 -14.44 13.75 2.25
N GLY A 104 -14.67 14.11 3.51
CA GLY A 104 -15.47 13.31 4.45
C GLY A 104 -14.82 11.98 4.84
N ILE A 105 -13.50 11.85 4.63
CA ILE A 105 -12.73 10.66 4.99
C ILE A 105 -12.38 10.78 6.46
N THR A 106 -12.85 9.85 7.30
CA THR A 106 -12.48 9.78 8.73
C THR A 106 -11.09 9.15 8.93
N SER A 107 -10.49 9.34 10.09
CA SER A 107 -9.22 8.69 10.46
C SER A 107 -9.28 7.15 10.34
N GLU A 108 -10.37 6.52 10.79
CA GLU A 108 -10.60 5.08 10.64
C GLU A 108 -10.77 4.64 9.18
N GLN A 109 -11.43 5.46 8.35
CA GLN A 109 -11.52 5.20 6.91
C GLN A 109 -10.14 5.32 6.25
N LEU A 110 -9.35 6.34 6.62
CA LEU A 110 -7.99 6.49 6.11
C LEU A 110 -7.13 5.28 6.49
N LYS A 111 -7.20 4.83 7.74
CA LYS A 111 -6.53 3.61 8.21
C LYS A 111 -6.93 2.39 7.38
N THR A 112 -8.23 2.18 7.19
CA THR A 112 -8.76 1.08 6.36
C THR A 112 -8.20 1.15 4.93
N ARG A 113 -8.18 2.35 4.33
CA ARG A 113 -7.63 2.55 2.98
C ARG A 113 -6.16 2.17 2.89
N PHE A 114 -5.34 2.59 3.85
CA PHE A 114 -3.92 2.20 3.91
C PHE A 114 -3.72 0.71 4.17
N GLN A 115 -4.55 0.08 5.01
CA GLN A 115 -4.51 -1.37 5.24
C GLN A 115 -4.82 -2.16 3.97
N VAL A 116 -5.86 -1.77 3.25
CA VAL A 116 -6.22 -2.37 1.95
C VAL A 116 -5.06 -2.20 0.97
N TYR A 117 -4.49 -1.00 0.88
CA TYR A 117 -3.37 -0.74 -0.03
C TYR A 117 -2.14 -1.61 0.30
N ARG A 118 -1.73 -1.68 1.58
CA ARG A 118 -0.62 -2.56 2.00
C ARG A 118 -0.92 -4.05 1.77
N SER A 119 -2.17 -4.46 1.95
CA SER A 119 -2.59 -5.84 1.69
C SER A 119 -2.46 -6.18 0.20
N LEU A 120 -2.92 -5.27 -0.67
CA LEU A 120 -2.75 -5.40 -2.11
C LEU A 120 -1.27 -5.37 -2.50
N GLU A 121 -0.47 -4.46 -1.96
CA GLU A 121 0.97 -4.40 -2.24
C GLU A 121 1.68 -5.72 -1.92
N ARG A 122 1.33 -6.37 -0.81
CA ARG A 122 1.95 -7.63 -0.37
C ARG A 122 1.38 -8.89 -1.03
N GLY A 123 0.09 -8.88 -1.38
CA GLY A 123 -0.65 -10.10 -1.74
C GLY A 123 -1.21 -10.11 -3.16
N SER A 124 -1.14 -9.00 -3.90
CA SER A 124 -1.77 -8.92 -5.24
C SER A 124 -0.89 -9.36 -6.39
N THR A 125 0.39 -9.71 -6.16
CA THR A 125 1.32 -10.08 -7.22
C THR A 125 0.77 -11.20 -8.10
N GLU A 126 0.25 -12.28 -7.50
CA GLU A 126 -0.34 -13.39 -8.25
C GLU A 126 -1.52 -12.97 -9.14
N LEU A 127 -2.38 -12.08 -8.62
CA LEU A 127 -3.51 -11.57 -9.38
C LEU A 127 -3.04 -10.73 -10.57
N ARG A 128 -2.08 -9.82 -10.33
CA ARG A 128 -1.50 -8.95 -11.37
C ARG A 128 -0.78 -9.76 -12.44
N ASP A 129 -0.07 -10.82 -12.03
CA ASP A 129 0.58 -11.76 -12.94
C ASP A 129 -0.45 -12.46 -13.82
N ALA A 130 -1.58 -12.93 -13.25
CA ALA A 130 -2.63 -13.56 -14.03
C ALA A 130 -3.27 -12.60 -15.05
N PHE A 131 -3.56 -11.36 -14.67
CA PHE A 131 -4.04 -10.33 -15.61
C PHE A 131 -3.07 -10.13 -16.78
N TYR A 132 -1.77 -10.11 -16.50
CA TYR A 132 -0.78 -9.93 -17.55
C TYR A 132 -0.61 -11.17 -18.42
N VAL A 133 -0.46 -12.36 -17.83
CA VAL A 133 -0.19 -13.59 -18.59
C VAL A 133 -1.36 -13.94 -19.49
N TYR A 134 -2.59 -13.90 -18.97
CA TYR A 134 -3.78 -14.29 -19.72
C TYR A 134 -4.31 -13.20 -20.64
N ALA A 135 -4.34 -11.95 -20.18
CA ALA A 135 -4.97 -10.86 -20.93
C ALA A 135 -3.96 -9.82 -21.48
N GLY A 136 -2.67 -9.93 -21.15
CA GLY A 136 -1.69 -8.89 -21.49
C GLY A 136 -1.92 -7.57 -20.74
N MET A 137 -2.79 -7.57 -19.72
CA MET A 137 -3.16 -6.38 -18.98
C MET A 137 -2.14 -6.09 -17.88
N GLN A 138 -1.49 -4.93 -17.95
CA GLN A 138 -0.67 -4.44 -16.85
C GLN A 138 -1.58 -3.80 -15.82
N VAL A 139 -1.78 -4.50 -14.70
CA VAL A 139 -2.60 -4.02 -13.59
C VAL A 139 -1.67 -3.60 -12.45
N SER A 140 -1.81 -2.35 -12.00
CA SER A 140 -1.06 -1.81 -10.86
C SER A 140 -1.79 -2.07 -9.53
N VAL A 141 -1.10 -1.82 -8.41
CA VAL A 141 -1.74 -1.85 -7.08
C VAL A 141 -2.82 -0.77 -6.98
N ASP A 142 -2.61 0.39 -7.61
CA ASP A 142 -3.60 1.48 -7.67
C ASP A 142 -4.87 1.06 -8.42
N ASP A 143 -4.73 0.34 -9.54
CA ASP A 143 -5.89 -0.17 -10.28
C ASP A 143 -6.69 -1.16 -9.43
N LEU A 144 -6.01 -2.09 -8.74
CA LEU A 144 -6.67 -3.04 -7.85
C LEU A 144 -7.32 -2.34 -6.66
N TYR A 145 -6.66 -1.32 -6.10
CA TYR A 145 -7.23 -0.50 -5.05
C TYR A 145 -8.48 0.21 -5.53
N GLN A 146 -8.45 0.82 -6.72
CA GLN A 146 -9.59 1.46 -7.35
C GLN A 146 -10.73 0.46 -7.59
N ALA A 147 -10.43 -0.77 -7.97
CA ALA A 147 -11.42 -1.84 -8.09
C ALA A 147 -12.02 -2.27 -6.74
N VAL A 148 -11.28 -2.15 -5.64
CA VAL A 148 -11.83 -2.40 -4.29
C VAL A 148 -12.81 -1.30 -3.89
N VAL A 149 -12.47 -0.04 -4.13
CA VAL A 149 -13.26 1.12 -3.66
C VAL A 149 -14.38 1.56 -4.61
N SER A 150 -14.31 1.21 -5.91
CA SER A 150 -15.34 1.49 -6.92
C SER A 150 -15.86 0.21 -7.57
N PRO A 151 -17.11 -0.20 -7.29
CA PRO A 151 -17.76 -1.34 -7.95
C PRO A 151 -17.85 -1.17 -9.47
N GLU A 152 -18.06 0.05 -9.95
CA GLU A 152 -18.16 0.36 -11.38
C GLU A 152 -16.82 0.13 -12.08
N PHE A 153 -15.72 0.61 -11.50
CA PHE A 153 -14.38 0.38 -12.02
C PHE A 153 -14.01 -1.11 -12.02
N ARG A 154 -14.41 -1.84 -10.97
CA ARG A 154 -14.23 -3.29 -10.92
C ARG A 154 -14.95 -4.00 -12.07
N GLN A 155 -16.21 -3.66 -12.32
CA GLN A 155 -16.97 -4.24 -13.42
C GLN A 155 -16.33 -3.93 -14.78
N GLN A 156 -15.86 -2.70 -14.97
CA GLN A 156 -15.14 -2.29 -16.18
C GLN A 156 -13.85 -3.10 -16.36
N MET A 157 -13.07 -3.27 -15.29
CA MET A 157 -11.83 -4.04 -15.32
C MET A 157 -12.08 -5.52 -15.67
N VAL A 158 -13.08 -6.14 -15.04
CA VAL A 158 -13.46 -7.54 -15.33
C VAL A 158 -13.98 -7.68 -16.76
N SER A 159 -14.84 -6.77 -17.22
CA SER A 159 -15.32 -6.78 -18.61
C SER A 159 -14.16 -6.66 -19.61
N THR A 160 -13.20 -5.79 -19.32
CA THR A 160 -12.01 -5.61 -20.18
C THR A 160 -11.16 -6.89 -20.21
N TYR A 161 -11.00 -7.53 -19.06
CA TYR A 161 -10.30 -8.82 -18.97
C TYR A 161 -11.00 -9.91 -19.78
N ASP A 162 -12.30 -10.10 -19.56
CA ASP A 162 -13.09 -11.13 -20.25
C ASP A 162 -13.09 -10.91 -21.76
N GLU A 163 -13.24 -9.65 -22.21
CA GLU A 163 -13.15 -9.31 -23.63
C GLU A 163 -11.77 -9.59 -24.21
N THR A 164 -10.70 -9.29 -23.47
CA THR A 164 -9.34 -9.46 -23.97
C THR A 164 -8.97 -10.93 -24.05
N VAL A 165 -9.33 -11.72 -23.04
CA VAL A 165 -9.14 -13.17 -23.05
C VAL A 165 -10.00 -13.84 -24.13
N ALA A 166 -11.23 -13.37 -24.36
CA ALA A 166 -12.08 -13.93 -25.40
C ALA A 166 -11.65 -13.56 -26.83
N LYS A 167 -10.98 -12.41 -27.02
CA LYS A 167 -10.52 -11.94 -28.34
C LYS A 167 -9.09 -12.37 -28.68
N GLN A 168 -8.24 -12.59 -27.68
CA GLN A 168 -6.88 -13.08 -27.90
C GLN A 168 -6.88 -14.60 -27.95
N ASP A 169 -6.45 -15.17 -29.08
CA ASP A 169 -5.94 -16.53 -29.08
C ASP A 169 -4.64 -16.53 -28.27
N LEU A 170 -4.72 -16.89 -27.00
CA LEU A 170 -3.56 -17.05 -26.13
C LEU A 170 -2.83 -18.33 -26.54
N ASP A 171 -2.00 -18.23 -27.58
CA ASP A 171 -1.14 -19.31 -28.00
C ASP A 171 -0.04 -19.60 -26.96
N TYR A 172 0.54 -20.79 -27.08
CA TYR A 172 1.59 -21.25 -26.18
C TYR A 172 2.79 -20.30 -26.13
N GLU A 173 3.19 -19.74 -27.28
CA GLU A 173 4.35 -18.85 -27.37
C GLU A 173 4.10 -17.53 -26.63
N THR A 174 2.92 -16.95 -26.78
CA THR A 174 2.48 -15.73 -26.09
C THR A 174 2.37 -15.97 -24.59
N TYR A 175 1.77 -17.10 -24.18
CA TYR A 175 1.66 -17.46 -22.76
C TYR A 175 3.05 -17.59 -22.11
N ILE A 176 3.95 -18.38 -22.70
CA ILE A 176 5.30 -18.59 -22.15
C ILE A 176 6.11 -17.30 -22.17
N THR A 177 5.98 -16.47 -23.21
CA THR A 177 6.68 -15.18 -23.26
C THR A 177 6.25 -14.28 -22.12
N ARG A 178 4.93 -14.07 -21.94
CA ARG A 178 4.40 -13.22 -20.86
C ARG A 178 4.70 -13.78 -19.47
N ALA A 179 4.61 -15.10 -19.30
CA ALA A 179 4.98 -15.76 -18.05
C ALA A 179 6.47 -15.55 -17.74
N THR A 180 7.35 -15.69 -18.74
CA THR A 180 8.79 -15.48 -18.59
C THR A 180 9.11 -14.05 -18.18
N GLU A 181 8.48 -13.07 -18.81
CA GLU A 181 8.64 -11.65 -18.44
C GLU A 181 8.29 -11.41 -16.98
N ARG A 182 7.15 -11.95 -16.51
CA ARG A 182 6.73 -11.83 -15.11
C ARG A 182 7.64 -12.56 -14.14
N GLY A 183 8.09 -13.77 -14.50
CA GLY A 183 9.04 -14.52 -13.68
C GLY A 183 10.35 -13.77 -13.51
N LEU A 184 10.89 -13.20 -14.58
CA LEU A 184 12.11 -12.39 -14.52
C LEU A 184 11.92 -11.15 -13.64
N GLU A 185 10.80 -10.43 -13.78
CA GLU A 185 10.46 -9.29 -12.92
C GLU A 185 10.43 -9.68 -11.43
N ARG A 186 9.75 -10.79 -11.07
CA ARG A 186 9.67 -11.30 -9.68
C ARG A 186 11.02 -11.69 -9.12
N VAL A 187 11.87 -12.33 -9.92
CA VAL A 187 13.24 -12.68 -9.51
C VAL A 187 14.06 -11.43 -9.25
N VAL A 188 14.01 -10.43 -10.13
CA VAL A 188 14.73 -9.16 -9.94
C VAL A 188 14.25 -8.45 -8.68
N GLU A 189 12.94 -8.41 -8.42
CA GLU A 189 12.37 -7.82 -7.21
C GLU A 189 12.82 -8.56 -5.95
N THR A 190 12.74 -9.90 -5.96
CA THR A 190 13.21 -10.74 -4.85
C THR A 190 14.69 -10.49 -4.54
N LEU A 191 15.53 -10.42 -5.58
CA LEU A 191 16.97 -10.20 -5.41
C LEU A 191 17.29 -8.79 -4.92
N ARG A 192 16.57 -7.75 -5.37
CA ARG A 192 16.69 -6.39 -4.84
C ARG A 192 16.30 -6.31 -3.37
N ASN A 193 15.25 -7.02 -2.97
CA ASN A 193 14.84 -7.12 -1.56
C ASN A 193 15.93 -7.84 -0.74
N MET A 194 16.47 -8.95 -1.24
CA MET A 194 17.59 -9.65 -0.59
C MET A 194 18.86 -8.79 -0.51
N GLN A 195 19.15 -7.98 -1.53
CA GLN A 195 20.29 -7.05 -1.53
C GLN A 195 20.12 -5.96 -0.47
N THR A 196 18.93 -5.38 -0.36
CA THR A 196 18.59 -4.39 0.68
C THR A 196 18.76 -4.96 2.09
N LEU A 197 18.47 -6.25 2.25
CA LEU A 197 18.67 -6.99 3.51
C LEU A 197 20.12 -7.49 3.72
N GLY A 198 21.04 -7.23 2.78
CA GLY A 198 22.43 -7.67 2.85
C GLY A 198 22.64 -9.18 2.66
N LEU A 199 21.62 -9.91 2.19
CA LEU A 199 21.68 -11.36 1.97
C LEU A 199 22.36 -11.75 0.64
N VAL A 200 22.39 -10.83 -0.31
CA VAL A 200 22.91 -11.06 -1.67
C VAL A 200 23.74 -9.84 -2.11
N THR A 201 24.82 -10.09 -2.86
CA THR A 201 25.69 -9.04 -3.39
C THR A 201 25.10 -8.40 -4.66
N GLY A 202 25.44 -7.14 -4.94
CA GLY A 202 25.01 -6.45 -6.16
C GLY A 202 25.43 -7.18 -7.46
N SER A 203 26.52 -7.95 -7.42
CA SER A 203 26.97 -8.75 -8.56
C SER A 203 26.01 -9.86 -8.95
N ALA A 204 25.35 -10.52 -7.99
CA ALA A 204 24.34 -11.54 -8.27
C ALA A 204 23.09 -10.92 -8.91
N VAL A 205 22.68 -9.72 -8.46
CA VAL A 205 21.59 -8.96 -9.08
C VAL A 205 21.94 -8.60 -10.53
N SER A 206 23.16 -8.09 -10.77
CA SER A 206 23.62 -7.74 -12.14
C SER A 206 23.70 -8.96 -13.06
N GLN A 207 24.13 -10.12 -12.57
CA GLN A 207 24.15 -11.36 -13.36
C GLN A 207 22.74 -11.79 -13.77
N MET A 208 21.77 -11.65 -12.87
CA MET A 208 20.37 -12.01 -13.15
C MET A 208 19.72 -11.04 -14.15
N MET A 209 20.08 -9.76 -14.09
CA MET A 209 19.69 -8.78 -15.10
C MET A 209 20.34 -9.03 -16.47
N SER A 210 21.38 -9.87 -16.55
CA SER A 210 22.08 -10.24 -17.78
C SER A 210 21.66 -11.59 -18.38
N ILE A 211 20.65 -12.26 -17.81
CA ILE A 211 20.15 -13.52 -18.36
C ILE A 211 19.61 -13.29 -19.78
N ASP A 212 20.00 -14.17 -20.70
CA ASP A 212 19.44 -14.20 -22.05
C ASP A 212 17.93 -14.49 -21.99
N PRO A 213 17.07 -13.59 -22.52
CA PRO A 213 15.63 -13.80 -22.58
C PRO A 213 15.21 -15.08 -23.31
N ASN A 214 16.02 -15.59 -24.24
CA ASN A 214 15.76 -16.86 -24.91
C ASN A 214 15.95 -18.05 -23.96
N PHE A 215 17.05 -18.06 -23.19
CA PHE A 215 17.30 -19.08 -22.18
C PHE A 215 16.20 -19.11 -21.10
N ALA A 216 15.79 -17.92 -20.64
CA ALA A 216 14.68 -17.80 -19.69
C ALA A 216 13.38 -18.39 -20.24
N ARG A 217 13.06 -18.13 -21.52
CA ARG A 217 11.88 -18.69 -22.20
C ARG A 217 11.97 -20.20 -22.35
N GLU A 218 13.13 -20.73 -22.71
CA GLU A 218 13.36 -22.19 -22.81
C GLU A 218 13.16 -22.87 -21.45
N MET A 219 13.68 -22.28 -20.38
CA MET A 219 13.51 -22.82 -19.03
C MET A 219 12.05 -22.75 -18.57
N MET A 220 11.35 -21.65 -18.83
CA MET A 220 9.92 -21.51 -18.55
C MET A 220 9.09 -22.53 -19.33
N GLY A 221 9.40 -22.73 -20.61
CA GLY A 221 8.78 -23.73 -21.46
C GLY A 221 9.01 -25.16 -20.94
N ALA A 222 10.24 -25.48 -20.53
CA ALA A 222 10.59 -26.77 -19.94
C ALA A 222 9.84 -27.04 -18.63
N LEU A 223 9.74 -26.04 -17.74
CA LEU A 223 8.95 -26.14 -16.50
C LEU A 223 7.47 -26.36 -16.77
N PHE A 224 6.90 -25.66 -17.75
CA PHE A 224 5.51 -25.84 -18.15
C PHE A 224 5.26 -27.25 -18.72
N GLN A 225 6.18 -27.77 -19.54
CA GLN A 225 6.05 -29.09 -20.19
C GLN A 225 6.45 -30.28 -19.29
N SER A 226 7.18 -30.06 -18.19
CA SER A 226 7.65 -31.14 -17.31
C SER A 226 6.53 -31.79 -16.49
N THR A 227 5.27 -31.38 -16.66
CA THR A 227 4.09 -32.06 -16.13
C THR A 227 3.86 -33.38 -16.88
N GLY A 228 4.64 -34.41 -16.56
CA GLY A 228 4.54 -35.75 -17.14
C GLY A 228 3.26 -36.54 -16.82
N ALA A 229 2.13 -35.88 -16.54
CA ALA A 229 0.85 -36.50 -16.24
C ALA A 229 -0.26 -35.91 -17.14
N ALA A 230 -1.09 -36.79 -17.70
CA ALA A 230 -2.08 -36.53 -18.74
C ALA A 230 -3.22 -35.54 -18.40
N THR A 231 -3.19 -34.84 -17.26
CA THR A 231 -4.32 -34.00 -16.80
C THR A 231 -3.97 -32.74 -16.00
N GLY A 232 -2.70 -32.40 -15.77
CA GLY A 232 -2.38 -31.27 -14.86
C GLY A 232 -1.51 -30.20 -15.51
N THR A 233 -2.11 -29.19 -16.16
CA THR A 233 -1.41 -27.94 -16.47
C THR A 233 -1.10 -27.21 -15.16
N MET A 234 0.14 -26.77 -14.99
CA MET A 234 0.56 -26.00 -13.81
C MET A 234 -0.19 -24.66 -13.75
N SER A 235 -0.59 -24.23 -12.54
CA SER A 235 -1.12 -22.87 -12.38
C SER A 235 -0.03 -21.83 -12.65
N VAL A 236 -0.39 -20.62 -13.08
CA VAL A 236 0.59 -19.54 -13.31
C VAL A 236 1.43 -19.28 -12.07
N ASP A 237 0.82 -19.28 -10.89
CA ASP A 237 1.51 -19.11 -9.61
C ASP A 237 2.56 -20.20 -9.35
N GLU A 238 2.20 -21.47 -9.54
CA GLU A 238 3.14 -22.59 -9.38
C GLU A 238 4.27 -22.55 -10.41
N LEU A 239 3.96 -22.12 -11.64
CA LEU A 239 4.94 -21.98 -12.72
C LEU A 239 5.95 -20.86 -12.41
N LEU A 240 5.46 -19.68 -12.05
CA LEU A 240 6.30 -18.53 -11.70
C LEU A 240 7.12 -18.80 -10.44
N SER A 241 6.53 -19.41 -9.41
CA SER A 241 7.26 -19.78 -8.20
C SER A 241 8.36 -20.81 -8.48
N SER A 242 8.09 -21.82 -9.31
CA SER A 242 9.10 -22.82 -9.70
C SER A 242 10.22 -22.20 -10.54
N PHE A 243 9.88 -21.27 -11.42
CA PHE A 243 10.84 -20.50 -12.20
C PHE A 243 11.73 -19.62 -11.32
N ASP A 244 11.14 -18.90 -10.35
CA ASP A 244 11.86 -18.07 -9.39
C ASP A 244 12.90 -18.91 -8.62
N TYR A 245 12.49 -20.08 -8.13
CA TYR A 245 13.39 -21.00 -7.43
C TYR A 245 14.50 -21.56 -8.32
N ALA A 246 14.18 -21.95 -9.56
CA ALA A 246 15.18 -22.47 -10.49
C ALA A 246 16.24 -21.40 -10.84
N LEU A 247 15.80 -20.16 -11.05
CA LEU A 247 16.67 -19.02 -11.34
C LEU A 247 17.54 -18.62 -10.15
N ILE A 248 16.95 -18.47 -8.96
CA ILE A 248 17.71 -18.11 -7.74
C ILE A 248 18.67 -19.24 -7.34
N GLY A 249 18.20 -20.50 -7.42
CA GLY A 249 19.01 -21.68 -7.11
C GLY A 249 20.20 -21.86 -8.08
N SER A 250 20.01 -21.59 -9.37
CA SER A 250 21.09 -21.63 -10.36
C SER A 250 22.09 -20.47 -10.20
N ALA A 251 21.61 -19.27 -9.87
CA ALA A 251 22.47 -18.13 -9.55
C ALA A 251 23.33 -18.39 -8.30
N ALA A 252 22.76 -19.03 -7.27
CA ALA A 252 23.48 -19.38 -6.05
C ALA A 252 24.55 -20.48 -6.26
N GLN A 253 24.39 -21.35 -7.27
CA GLN A 253 25.32 -22.45 -7.56
C GLN A 253 26.49 -22.09 -8.50
N GLN A 254 26.75 -20.81 -8.76
CA GLN A 254 27.90 -20.28 -9.54
C GLN A 254 27.78 -20.43 -11.07
N SER A 255 26.85 -19.66 -11.67
CA SER A 255 26.92 -18.94 -12.97
C SER A 255 27.36 -19.69 -14.25
N GLY A 256 27.22 -21.01 -14.33
CA GLY A 256 27.20 -21.78 -15.58
C GLY A 256 25.79 -22.26 -15.90
N PHE A 257 24.93 -21.37 -16.41
CA PHE A 257 23.52 -21.63 -16.68
C PHE A 257 23.32 -22.80 -17.66
N VAL A 258 23.05 -23.99 -17.12
CA VAL A 258 22.62 -25.17 -17.90
C VAL A 258 21.15 -25.41 -17.57
N LEU A 259 20.35 -25.76 -18.58
CA LEU A 259 18.97 -26.16 -18.38
C LEU A 259 18.91 -27.27 -17.31
N PRO A 260 18.09 -27.12 -16.24
CA PRO A 260 18.03 -28.11 -15.19
C PRO A 260 17.56 -29.46 -15.73
N THR A 261 18.10 -30.57 -15.21
CA THR A 261 17.63 -31.91 -15.59
C THR A 261 16.19 -32.12 -15.11
N LYS A 262 15.48 -33.08 -15.71
CA LYS A 262 14.09 -33.39 -15.34
C LYS A 262 13.93 -33.65 -13.83
N GLU A 263 14.87 -34.36 -13.23
CA GLU A 263 14.87 -34.65 -11.79
C GLU A 263 15.03 -33.39 -10.94
N ARG A 264 15.92 -32.46 -11.34
CA ARG A 264 16.08 -31.14 -10.70
C ARG A 264 14.86 -30.25 -10.87
N LEU A 265 14.19 -30.30 -12.03
CA LEU A 265 12.94 -29.57 -12.26
C LEU A 265 11.82 -30.08 -11.33
N GLU A 266 11.74 -31.40 -11.10
CA GLU A 266 10.77 -31.98 -10.16
C GLU A 266 11.08 -31.59 -8.70
N GLU A 267 12.35 -31.47 -8.33
CA GLU A 267 12.79 -30.95 -7.02
C GLU A 267 12.36 -29.48 -6.84
N PHE A 268 12.66 -28.60 -7.82
CA PHE A 268 12.22 -27.21 -7.78
C PHE A 268 10.70 -27.07 -7.76
N ARG A 269 9.99 -27.95 -8.48
CA ARG A 269 8.53 -28.00 -8.44
C ARG A 269 8.02 -28.35 -7.04
N SER A 270 8.58 -29.36 -6.38
CA SER A 270 8.17 -29.69 -5.00
C SER A 270 8.40 -28.52 -4.04
N ALA A 271 9.58 -27.88 -4.10
CA ALA A 271 9.90 -26.72 -3.27
C ALA A 271 9.02 -25.49 -3.56
N GLY A 272 8.72 -25.23 -4.84
CA GLY A 272 7.83 -24.15 -5.28
C GLY A 272 6.38 -24.37 -4.85
N VAL A 273 5.88 -25.60 -4.98
CA VAL A 273 4.54 -25.99 -4.51
C VAL A 273 4.42 -25.87 -3.00
N ASP A 274 5.44 -26.27 -2.24
CA ASP A 274 5.44 -26.14 -0.78
C ASP A 274 5.47 -24.69 -0.32
N ARG A 275 6.23 -23.81 -1.01
CA ARG A 275 6.18 -22.36 -0.76
C ARG A 275 4.82 -21.76 -1.13
N ALA A 276 4.28 -22.07 -2.31
CA ALA A 276 2.98 -21.56 -2.74
C ALA A 276 1.87 -22.00 -1.77
N ARG A 277 1.91 -23.26 -1.30
CA ARG A 277 1.01 -23.76 -0.24
C ARG A 277 1.22 -23.05 1.09
N ALA A 278 2.46 -22.81 1.50
CA ALA A 278 2.76 -22.06 2.72
C ALA A 278 2.22 -20.63 2.63
N LEU A 279 2.46 -19.91 1.52
CA LEU A 279 1.96 -18.55 1.29
C LEU A 279 0.44 -18.49 1.21
N ARG A 280 -0.23 -19.45 0.56
CA ARG A 280 -1.70 -19.58 0.59
C ARG A 280 -2.24 -19.91 1.99
N GLY A 281 -1.51 -20.71 2.77
CA GLY A 281 -1.85 -20.96 4.17
C GLY A 281 -1.76 -19.70 5.03
N TYR A 282 -0.77 -18.85 4.79
CA TYR A 282 -0.64 -17.54 5.44
C TYR A 282 -1.70 -16.53 4.98
N SER A 283 -2.07 -16.52 3.69
CA SER A 283 -3.13 -15.63 3.20
C SER A 283 -4.53 -16.05 3.65
N GLN A 284 -4.78 -17.36 3.84
CA GLN A 284 -6.02 -17.86 4.45
C GLN A 284 -6.07 -17.62 5.97
N ALA A 285 -4.93 -17.70 6.66
CA ALA A 285 -4.85 -17.35 8.08
C ALA A 285 -5.05 -15.85 8.34
N ALA A 286 -4.57 -14.99 7.43
CA ALA A 286 -4.78 -13.53 7.50
C ALA A 286 -6.21 -13.06 7.16
N LEU A 287 -7.10 -13.96 6.73
CA LEU A 287 -8.53 -13.69 6.49
C LEU A 287 -9.44 -14.20 7.63
N LEU A 288 -8.86 -14.75 8.69
CA LEU A 288 -9.59 -15.33 9.85
C LEU A 288 -9.30 -14.61 11.18
N GLU A 289 -8.65 -13.44 11.15
CA GLU A 289 -8.52 -12.49 12.27
C GLU A 289 -9.12 -11.13 11.88
#